data_AF-A0A0F5HM84-F1
#
_entry.id   AF-A0A0F5HM84-F1
#
_cell.length_a   1.000
_cell.length_b   1.000
_cell.length_c   1.000
_cell.angle_alpha   90.00
_cell.angle_beta   90.00
_cell.angle_gamma   90.00
#
_symmetry.space_group_name_H-M   'P 1'
#
loop_
_entity.id
_entity.type
_entity.pdbx_description
1 polymer ?
#
loop_
_entity_poly.entity_id
_entity_poly.type
_entity_poly.pdbx_seq_one_letter_code
_entity_poly.pdbx_strand_id
1 'polypeptide(L)'
;MIDGFWKEIKDYLSTKKYIQTLKGRAEAEVLNIDDTAVYLRIRKDNKTIKAEKKYFGKALSILSEHSRVRQRDILGGGAERYVLGILVGLPGFCGVRDTATGTYYVYKKQ
;
A
#
# COMPACT_ATOMS: atom_id res chain seq x y z
N MET A 1 4.92 -14.19 9.77
CA MET A 1 3.65 -13.60 9.28
C MET A 1 3.87 -12.58 8.16
N ILE A 2 4.74 -11.57 8.33
CA ILE A 2 4.99 -10.60 7.26
C ILE A 2 5.76 -11.19 6.06
N ASP A 3 6.59 -12.21 6.23
CA ASP A 3 7.39 -12.76 5.12
C ASP A 3 6.55 -13.48 4.06
N GLY A 4 5.52 -14.25 4.48
CA GLY A 4 4.56 -14.85 3.55
C GLY A 4 3.78 -13.80 2.78
N PHE A 5 3.28 -12.78 3.48
CA PHE A 5 2.59 -11.66 2.85
C PHE A 5 3.50 -10.80 1.96
N TRP A 6 4.78 -10.69 2.31
CA TRP A 6 5.76 -10.01 1.48
C TRP A 6 5.95 -10.71 0.15
N LYS A 7 5.97 -12.05 0.14
CA LYS A 7 5.97 -12.82 -1.09
C LYS A 7 4.74 -12.52 -1.96
N GLU A 8 3.55 -12.46 -1.38
CA GLU A 8 2.33 -12.08 -2.12
C GLU A 8 2.43 -10.68 -2.73
N ILE A 9 2.99 -9.71 -2.00
CA ILE A 9 3.26 -8.36 -2.53
C ILE A 9 4.24 -8.43 -3.71
N LYS A 10 5.34 -9.17 -3.57
CA LYS A 10 6.34 -9.34 -4.65
C LYS A 10 5.69 -9.95 -5.88
N ASP A 11 4.93 -11.03 -5.71
CA ASP A 11 4.26 -11.76 -6.79
C ASP A 11 3.25 -10.84 -7.49
N TYR A 12 2.40 -10.14 -6.73
CA TYR A 12 1.45 -9.17 -7.27
C TYR A 12 2.14 -8.07 -8.09
N LEU A 13 3.17 -7.43 -7.52
CA LEU A 13 3.85 -6.31 -8.18
C LEU A 13 4.72 -6.75 -9.37
N SER A 14 5.23 -7.99 -9.39
CA SER A 14 5.98 -8.52 -10.53
C SER A 14 5.15 -8.54 -11.83
N THR A 15 3.82 -8.61 -11.71
CA THR A 15 2.89 -8.57 -12.85
C THR A 15 2.43 -7.15 -13.22
N LYS A 16 2.86 -6.13 -12.47
CA LYS A 16 2.34 -4.76 -12.57
C LYS A 16 3.47 -3.80 -12.92
N LYS A 17 3.33 -3.12 -14.06
CA LYS A 17 4.19 -1.97 -14.37
C LYS A 17 3.86 -0.74 -13.50
N TYR A 18 2.58 -0.58 -13.17
CA TYR A 18 2.08 0.57 -12.40
C TYR A 18 1.15 0.14 -11.28
N ILE A 19 1.14 0.95 -10.22
CA ILE A 19 0.19 0.86 -9.12
C ILE A 19 -0.53 2.19 -8.92
N GLN A 20 -1.73 2.12 -8.35
CA GLN A 20 -2.48 3.30 -7.94
C GLN A 20 -2.35 3.53 -6.43
N THR A 21 -2.50 4.78 -6.02
CA THR A 21 -2.68 5.14 -4.60
C THR A 21 -4.07 4.72 -4.11
N LEU A 22 -4.26 4.67 -2.78
CA LEU A 22 -5.56 4.38 -2.16
C LEU A 22 -6.74 5.21 -2.70
N LYS A 23 -6.50 6.45 -3.14
CA LYS A 23 -7.54 7.32 -3.69
C LYS A 23 -7.82 7.07 -5.18
N GLY A 24 -7.06 6.21 -5.85
CA GLY A 24 -7.17 5.94 -7.30
C GLY A 24 -6.74 7.08 -8.22
N ARG A 25 -6.28 8.21 -7.69
CA ARG A 25 -6.01 9.44 -8.49
C ARG A 25 -4.57 9.62 -8.93
N ALA A 26 -3.64 8.90 -8.32
CA ALA A 26 -2.21 9.01 -8.59
C ALA A 26 -1.63 7.63 -8.82
N GLU A 27 -0.72 7.56 -9.78
CA GLU A 27 -0.03 6.36 -10.21
C GLU A 27 1.46 6.45 -9.92
N ALA A 28 2.06 5.32 -9.61
CA ALA A 28 3.50 5.16 -9.56
C ALA A 28 3.93 3.91 -10.33
N GLU A 29 5.07 4.00 -10.99
CA GLU A 29 5.73 2.89 -11.66
C GLU A 29 6.52 2.07 -10.65
N VAL A 30 6.45 0.75 -10.77
CA VAL A 30 7.27 -0.16 -9.97
C VAL A 30 8.64 -0.26 -10.61
N LEU A 31 9.67 0.27 -9.94
CA LEU A 31 11.04 0.25 -10.46
C LEU A 31 11.79 -1.01 -10.05
N ASN A 32 11.72 -1.35 -8.76
CA ASN A 32 12.44 -2.48 -8.18
C ASN A 32 11.71 -2.97 -6.93
N ILE A 33 11.86 -4.26 -6.63
CA ILE A 33 11.33 -4.88 -5.42
C ILE A 33 12.43 -5.73 -4.81
N ASP A 34 12.92 -5.35 -3.63
CA ASP A 34 13.89 -6.13 -2.86
C ASP A 34 13.24 -6.78 -1.63
N ASP A 35 14.03 -7.42 -0.77
CA ASP A 35 13.52 -8.12 0.41
C ASP A 35 13.10 -7.18 1.56
N THR A 36 13.38 -5.89 1.42
CA THR A 36 13.17 -4.86 2.42
C THR A 36 12.23 -3.74 1.97
N ALA A 37 12.03 -3.53 0.67
CA ALA A 37 11.25 -2.41 0.14
C ALA A 37 10.79 -2.59 -1.31
N VAL A 38 9.77 -1.82 -1.67
CA VAL A 38 9.38 -1.53 -3.05
C VAL A 38 9.84 -0.11 -3.39
N TYR A 39 10.54 0.05 -4.52
CA TYR A 39 10.94 1.34 -5.04
C TYR A 39 9.98 1.74 -6.15
N LEU A 40 9.44 2.95 -6.03
CA LEU A 40 8.39 3.45 -6.91
C LEU A 40 8.79 4.79 -7.49
N ARG A 41 8.50 5.02 -8.78
CA ARG A 41 8.60 6.34 -9.42
C ARG A 41 7.23 6.97 -9.54
N ILE A 42 7.02 8.10 -8.89
CA ILE A 42 5.78 8.88 -8.98
C ILE A 42 5.69 9.48 -10.38
N ARG A 43 4.63 9.16 -11.11
CA ARG A 43 4.47 9.57 -12.52
C ARG A 43 4.34 11.09 -12.70
N LYS A 44 3.78 11.79 -11.70
CA LYS A 44 3.50 13.22 -11.78
C LYS A 44 4.77 14.08 -11.77
N ASP A 45 5.74 13.74 -10.93
CA ASP A 45 6.92 14.59 -10.67
C ASP A 45 8.24 13.82 -10.77
N ASN A 46 8.21 12.59 -11.28
CA ASN A 46 9.35 11.68 -11.42
C ASN A 46 10.13 11.43 -10.13
N LYS A 47 9.55 11.71 -8.96
CA LYS A 47 10.20 11.43 -7.68
C LYS A 47 10.19 9.94 -7.38
N THR A 48 11.33 9.44 -6.91
CA THR A 48 11.42 8.08 -6.37
C THR A 48 11.03 8.07 -4.91
N ILE A 49 10.21 7.10 -4.51
CA ILE A 49 9.90 6.83 -3.12
C ILE A 49 10.24 5.39 -2.77
N LYS A 50 10.54 5.17 -1.48
CA LYS A 50 10.82 3.86 -0.92
C LYS A 50 9.66 3.45 0.00
N ALA A 51 8.90 2.44 -0.40
CA ALA A 51 7.87 1.81 0.42
C ALA A 51 8.48 0.60 1.14
N GLU A 52 9.01 0.81 2.35
CA GLU A 52 9.66 -0.22 3.14
C GLU A 52 8.67 -1.30 3.63
N LYS A 53 9.11 -2.55 3.65
CA LYS A 53 8.41 -3.75 4.14
C LYS A 53 7.83 -3.54 5.54
N LYS A 54 8.53 -2.81 6.41
CA LYS A 54 8.06 -2.47 7.76
C LYS A 54 6.72 -1.70 7.76
N TYR A 55 6.46 -0.86 6.75
CA TYR A 55 5.20 -0.13 6.64
C TYR A 55 4.04 -1.05 6.28
N PHE A 56 4.28 -2.08 5.47
CA PHE A 56 3.30 -3.13 5.21
C PHE A 56 3.03 -3.97 6.46
N GLY A 57 4.09 -4.34 7.20
CA GLY A 57 3.97 -5.03 8.48
C GLY A 57 3.11 -4.26 9.47
N LYS A 58 3.36 -2.95 9.60
CA LYS A 58 2.55 -2.06 10.45
C LYS A 58 1.09 -1.98 9.99
N ALA A 59 0.84 -1.84 8.69
CA ALA A 59 -0.52 -1.82 8.15
C ALA A 59 -1.28 -3.12 8.46
N LEU A 60 -0.62 -4.28 8.33
CA LEU A 60 -1.22 -5.58 8.65
C LEU A 60 -1.52 -5.75 10.14
N SER A 61 -0.64 -5.28 11.03
CA SER A 61 -0.89 -5.31 12.49
C SER A 61 -2.15 -4.53 12.82
N ILE A 62 -2.25 -3.30 12.32
CA ILE A 62 -3.41 -2.42 12.52
C ILE A 62 -4.68 -3.05 11.93
N LEU A 63 -4.59 -3.67 10.75
CA LEU A 63 -5.72 -4.39 10.16
C LEU A 63 -6.15 -5.60 10.99
N SER A 64 -5.22 -6.27 11.67
CA SER A 64 -5.53 -7.39 12.56
C SER A 64 -6.21 -6.92 13.85
N GLU A 65 -5.80 -5.79 14.39
CA GLU A 65 -6.30 -5.25 15.67
C GLU A 65 -7.61 -4.47 15.52
N HIS A 66 -7.73 -3.69 14.44
CA HIS A 66 -8.81 -2.71 14.26
C HIS A 66 -9.69 -2.98 13.05
N SER A 67 -9.41 -4.03 12.27
CA SER A 67 -10.08 -4.36 11.00
C SER A 67 -10.00 -3.28 9.91
N ARG A 68 -9.34 -2.14 10.18
CA ARG A 68 -9.20 -1.03 9.25
C ARG A 68 -7.90 -0.26 9.47
N VAL A 69 -7.33 0.29 8.41
CA VAL A 69 -6.14 1.15 8.45
C VAL A 69 -6.27 2.31 7.47
N ARG A 70 -5.70 3.47 7.82
CA ARG A 70 -5.58 4.63 6.93
C ARG A 70 -4.16 5.21 6.96
N GLN A 71 -3.90 6.18 6.08
CA GLN A 71 -2.56 6.72 5.84
C GLN A 71 -1.88 7.23 7.13
N ARG A 72 -2.62 7.95 7.99
CA ARG A 72 -2.08 8.54 9.22
C ARG A 72 -1.65 7.50 10.26
N ASP A 73 -2.10 6.26 10.14
CA ASP A 73 -1.80 5.24 11.14
C ASP A 73 -0.41 4.61 10.87
N ILE A 74 0.09 4.66 9.62
CA ILE A 74 1.33 3.97 9.22
C ILE A 74 2.56 4.88 9.35
N LEU A 75 2.43 6.20 9.12
CA LEU A 75 3.52 7.21 9.19
C LEU A 75 4.84 6.72 8.59
N GLY A 76 4.92 6.74 7.25
CA GLY A 76 6.04 6.29 6.44
C GLY A 76 6.58 7.37 5.47
N GLY A 77 6.58 8.64 5.90
CA GLY A 77 7.28 9.72 5.20
C GLY A 77 6.78 10.01 3.76
N GLY A 78 5.49 9.78 3.48
CA GLY A 78 4.88 10.01 2.17
C GLY A 78 4.65 8.77 1.30
N ALA A 79 5.15 7.60 1.73
CA ALA A 79 4.94 6.31 1.07
C ALA A 79 3.59 5.64 1.43
N GLU A 80 2.90 6.10 2.49
CA GLU A 80 1.74 5.44 3.09
C GLU A 80 0.59 5.26 2.09
N ARG A 81 0.34 6.27 1.25
CA ARG A 81 -0.69 6.23 0.21
C ARG A 81 -0.44 5.16 -0.85
N TYR A 82 0.82 4.79 -1.08
CA TYR A 82 1.22 3.75 -2.03
C TYR A 82 1.24 2.39 -1.36
N VAL A 83 1.70 2.30 -0.11
CA VAL A 83 1.56 1.08 0.72
C VAL A 83 0.10 0.65 0.74
N LEU A 84 -0.81 1.55 1.11
CA LEU A 84 -2.24 1.25 1.13
C LEU A 84 -2.84 1.00 -0.26
N GLY A 85 -2.32 1.67 -1.29
CA GLY A 85 -2.73 1.42 -2.68
C GLY A 85 -2.37 0.01 -3.16
N ILE A 86 -1.17 -0.47 -2.83
CA ILE A 86 -0.72 -1.84 -3.09
C ILE A 86 -1.62 -2.83 -2.36
N LEU A 87 -1.92 -2.59 -1.07
CA LEU A 87 -2.80 -3.47 -0.31
C LEU A 87 -4.18 -3.60 -0.97
N VAL A 88 -4.80 -2.50 -1.38
CA VAL A 88 -6.11 -2.53 -2.06
C VAL A 88 -6.07 -3.29 -3.38
N GLY A 89 -4.92 -3.34 -4.05
CA GLY A 89 -4.74 -4.12 -5.27
C GLY A 89 -4.64 -5.63 -5.04
N LEU A 90 -4.30 -6.06 -3.82
CA LEU A 90 -4.20 -7.48 -3.48
C LEU A 90 -5.59 -8.11 -3.27
N PRO A 91 -5.74 -9.41 -3.58
CA PRO A 91 -6.89 -10.19 -3.14
C PRO A 91 -7.05 -10.09 -1.62
N GLY A 92 -8.30 -10.05 -1.14
CA GLY A 92 -8.57 -9.99 0.30
C GLY A 92 -8.55 -8.60 0.93
N PHE A 93 -8.31 -7.51 0.18
CA PHE A 93 -8.45 -6.14 0.70
C PHE A 93 -9.40 -5.29 -0.14
N CYS A 94 -9.99 -4.28 0.50
CA CYS A 94 -10.77 -3.25 -0.17
C CYS A 94 -10.48 -1.86 0.39
N GLY A 95 -10.54 -0.86 -0.48
CA GLY A 95 -10.47 0.55 -0.11
C GLY A 95 -11.87 1.15 -0.04
N VAL A 96 -12.19 1.83 1.07
CA VAL A 96 -13.49 2.51 1.25
C VAL A 96 -13.25 3.96 1.65
N ARG A 97 -14.01 4.86 1.04
CA ARG A 97 -14.07 6.27 1.42
C ARG A 97 -15.22 6.48 2.39
N ASP A 98 -14.90 6.94 3.59
CA ASP A 98 -15.89 7.48 4.52
C ASP A 98 -16.45 8.79 3.94
N THR A 99 -17.75 8.82 3.70
CA THR A 99 -18.45 9.95 3.07
C THR A 99 -18.61 11.15 3.99
N ALA A 100 -18.70 10.93 5.31
CA ALA A 100 -18.84 12.00 6.30
C ALA A 100 -17.52 12.74 6.50
N THR A 101 -16.41 12.01 6.57
CA THR A 101 -15.09 12.62 6.85
C THR A 101 -14.21 12.79 5.62
N GLY A 102 -14.56 12.17 4.49
CA GLY A 102 -13.72 12.10 3.29
C GLY A 102 -12.47 11.23 3.46
N THR A 103 -12.31 10.54 4.60
CA THR A 103 -11.16 9.70 4.93
C THR A 103 -11.20 8.39 4.16
N TYR A 104 -10.05 7.93 3.69
CA TYR A 104 -9.94 6.63 3.04
C TYR A 104 -9.36 5.61 3.99
N TYR A 105 -9.97 4.44 4.04
CA TYR A 105 -9.55 3.30 4.84
C TYR A 105 -9.33 2.09 3.93
N VAL A 106 -8.45 1.20 4.35
CA VAL A 106 -8.33 -0.17 3.83
C VAL A 106 -8.90 -1.12 4.87
N TYR A 107 -9.64 -2.11 4.42
CA TYR A 107 -10.20 -3.21 5.22
C TYR A 107 -9.74 -4.55 4.64
N LYS A 108 -9.75 -5.60 5.46
CA LYS A 108 -9.74 -6.98 4.95
C LYS A 108 -11.15 -7.36 4.51
N LYS A 109 -11.27 -7.97 3.33
CA LYS A 109 -12.52 -8.59 2.86
C LYS A 109 -12.81 -9.81 3.76
N GLN A 110 -14.04 -9.90 4.24
CA GLN A 110 -14.54 -11.08 4.95
C GLN A 110 -14.76 -12.23 3.97
#